data_AF-A0A522XZ99-F1
#
_entry.id   AF-A0A522XZ99-F1
#
_cell.length_a   1.000
_cell.length_b   1.000
_cell.length_c   1.000
_cell.angle_alpha   90.00
_cell.angle_beta   90.00
_cell.angle_gamma   90.00
#
_symmetry.space_group_name_H-M   'P 1'
#
loop_
_entity.id
_entity.type
_entity.pdbx_description
1 polymer ?
#
loop_
_entity_poly.entity_id
_entity_poly.type
_entity_poly.pdbx_seq_one_letter_code
_entity_poly.pdbx_strand_id
1 'polypeptide(L)'
;MPDFTHFSVRPLAERVGKVIEYPFIKGNNEFPLITPVLKLLHERNNLGDTWHTGTAYLAEPPMATMLIARAVPPPFGGDTLFASGYAA
;
A
#
# COMPACT_ATOMS: atom_id res chain seq x y z
N MET A 1 13.94 -19.27 0.74
CA MET A 1 12.97 -18.24 0.31
C MET A 1 13.77 -17.00 -0.05
N PRO A 2 13.54 -16.32 -1.17
CA PRO A 2 14.21 -15.05 -1.44
C PRO A 2 13.87 -14.08 -0.30
N ASP A 3 14.89 -13.38 0.21
CA ASP A 3 14.71 -12.34 1.20
C ASP A 3 14.04 -11.12 0.54
N PHE A 4 12.75 -10.92 0.82
CA PHE A 4 12.02 -9.71 0.43
C PHE A 4 12.16 -8.62 1.50
N THR A 5 13.39 -8.30 1.92
CA THR A 5 13.69 -7.03 2.60
C THR A 5 13.33 -5.85 1.69
N HIS A 6 13.12 -4.67 2.28
CA HIS A 6 12.67 -3.43 1.63
C HIS A 6 13.39 -3.10 0.31
N PHE A 7 14.62 -3.59 0.13
CA PHE A 7 15.45 -3.46 -1.07
C PHE A 7 14.87 -4.13 -2.34
N SER A 8 14.05 -5.18 -2.19
CA SER A 8 13.57 -5.99 -3.34
C SER A 8 12.41 -5.37 -4.12
N VAL A 9 11.55 -4.57 -3.47
CA VAL A 9 10.30 -4.09 -4.10
C VAL A 9 10.48 -2.80 -4.89
N ARG A 10 11.41 -1.94 -4.48
CA ARG A 10 11.61 -0.64 -5.13
C ARG A 10 12.01 -0.76 -6.61
N PRO A 11 13.00 -1.60 -7.01
CA PRO A 11 13.33 -1.76 -8.42
C PRO A 11 12.17 -2.29 -9.27
N LEU A 12 11.28 -3.10 -8.68
CA LEU A 12 10.07 -3.56 -9.36
C LEU A 12 9.07 -2.42 -9.54
N ALA A 13 8.84 -1.61 -8.50
CA ALA A 13 7.97 -0.44 -8.57
C ALA A 13 8.45 0.58 -9.63
N GLU A 14 9.76 0.83 -9.68
CA GLU A 14 10.37 1.76 -10.65
C GLU A 14 10.25 1.28 -12.10
N ARG A 15 10.09 -0.03 -12.34
CA ARG A 15 9.78 -0.57 -13.68
C ARG A 15 8.32 -0.37 -14.08
N VAL A 16 7.41 -0.22 -13.11
CA VAL A 16 5.98 0.05 -13.36
C VAL A 16 5.75 1.55 -13.59
N GLY A 17 6.44 2.41 -12.84
CA GLY A 17 6.34 3.86 -13.01
C GLY A 17 7.15 4.64 -11.99
N LYS A 18 7.00 5.96 -12.01
CA LYS A 18 7.65 6.86 -11.05
C LYS A 18 7.06 6.63 -9.65
N VAL A 19 7.89 6.19 -8.71
CA VAL A 19 7.51 6.08 -7.30
C VAL A 19 7.38 7.48 -6.71
N ILE A 20 6.28 7.74 -6.00
CA ILE A 20 5.99 9.02 -5.36
C ILE A 20 5.83 8.85 -3.86
N GLU A 21 5.99 9.95 -3.12
CA GLU A 21 5.68 10.00 -1.69
C GLU A 21 4.16 9.94 -1.46
N TYR A 22 3.74 9.22 -0.43
CA TYR A 22 2.34 9.20 -0.03
C TYR A 22 2.00 10.45 0.80
N PRO A 23 0.91 11.19 0.47
CA PRO A 23 0.65 12.51 1.08
C PRO A 23 0.42 12.50 2.59
N PHE A 24 -0.16 11.43 3.14
CA PHE A 24 -0.64 11.41 4.54
C PHE A 24 0.21 10.59 5.50
N ILE A 25 1.00 9.65 4.99
CA ILE A 25 1.76 8.71 5.81
C ILE A 25 3.18 8.70 5.26
N LYS A 26 4.06 9.30 6.06
CA LYS A 26 5.48 9.35 5.73
C LYS A 26 6.09 7.96 5.83
N GLY A 27 6.98 7.64 4.89
CA GLY A 27 7.91 6.53 5.07
C GLY A 27 8.88 6.79 6.23
N ASN A 28 9.69 5.79 6.56
CA ASN A 28 10.73 5.96 7.57
C ASN A 28 12.01 6.58 6.95
N ASN A 29 12.98 6.93 7.80
CA ASN A 29 14.22 7.59 7.35
C ASN A 29 15.05 6.76 6.35
N GLU A 30 14.93 5.43 6.38
CA GLU A 30 15.66 4.54 5.48
C GLU A 30 14.94 4.36 4.14
N PHE A 31 13.60 4.41 4.15
CA PHE A 31 12.73 4.16 3.01
C PHE A 31 11.61 5.22 2.96
N PRO A 32 11.92 6.48 2.61
CA PRO A 32 10.94 7.58 2.65
C PRO A 32 9.78 7.39 1.66
N LEU A 33 10.02 6.65 0.57
CA LEU A 33 9.02 6.32 -0.45
C LEU A 33 8.21 5.05 -0.16
N ILE A 34 8.49 4.35 0.94
CA ILE A 34 7.75 3.16 1.34
C ILE A 34 6.90 3.52 2.55
N THR A 35 5.59 3.58 2.31
CA THR A 35 4.61 3.89 3.34
C THR A 35 4.19 2.61 4.08
N PRO A 36 4.35 2.56 5.42
CA PRO A 36 3.87 1.43 6.19
C PRO A 36 2.34 1.49 6.34
N VAL A 37 1.65 0.38 6.01
CA VAL A 37 0.23 0.19 6.32
C VAL A 37 0.16 -0.70 7.55
N LEU A 38 -0.11 -0.09 8.71
CA LEU A 38 -0.13 -0.77 10.00
C LEU A 38 -1.52 -0.75 10.59
N LYS A 39 -1.84 -1.84 11.30
CA LYS A 39 -3.01 -1.94 12.17
C LYS A 39 -2.59 -2.53 13.50
N LEU A 40 -2.58 -1.70 14.54
CA LEU A 40 -2.24 -2.08 15.91
C LEU A 40 -3.49 -2.53 16.67
N LEU A 41 -3.31 -3.39 17.67
CA LEU A 41 -4.41 -4.02 18.42
C LEU A 41 -5.39 -3.03 19.06
N HIS A 42 -4.93 -1.85 19.45
CA HIS A 42 -5.76 -0.83 20.09
C HIS A 42 -6.43 0.13 19.10
N GLU A 43 -6.05 0.10 17.83
CA GLU A 43 -6.62 0.97 16.81
C GLU A 43 -8.02 0.49 16.44
N ARG A 44 -8.97 1.41 16.39
CA ARG A 44 -10.37 1.09 16.06
C ARG A 44 -10.69 1.27 14.57
N ASN A 45 -10.00 2.17 13.90
CA ASN A 45 -10.23 2.47 12.48
C ASN A 45 -9.24 1.71 11.60
N ASN A 46 -9.68 1.30 10.41
CA ASN A 46 -8.81 0.66 9.41
C ASN A 46 -8.47 1.66 8.31
N LEU A 47 -7.28 1.54 7.75
CA LEU A 47 -6.94 2.24 6.53
C LEU A 47 -7.67 1.56 5.36
N GLY A 48 -8.48 2.32 4.62
CA GLY A 48 -9.21 1.80 3.46
C GLY A 48 -10.43 0.94 3.81
N ASP A 49 -11.15 1.28 4.89
CA ASP A 49 -12.34 0.56 5.36
C ASP A 49 -13.58 0.64 4.45
N THR A 50 -13.54 1.52 3.45
CA THR A 50 -14.61 1.77 2.47
C THR A 50 -14.12 1.51 1.06
N TRP A 51 -15.03 1.21 0.12
CA TRP A 51 -14.66 1.06 -1.29
C TRP A 51 -14.10 2.37 -1.84
N HIS A 52 -12.87 2.34 -2.32
CA HIS A 52 -12.17 3.54 -2.81
C HIS A 52 -11.11 3.17 -3.86
N THR A 53 -10.61 4.19 -4.55
CA THR A 53 -9.34 4.15 -5.29
C THR A 53 -8.35 5.11 -4.66
N GLY A 54 -7.06 4.77 -4.70
CA GLY A 54 -6.01 5.47 -3.97
C GLY A 54 -5.88 6.94 -4.38
N THR A 55 -5.96 7.85 -3.40
CA THR A 55 -5.70 9.29 -3.56
C THR A 55 -6.40 9.94 -4.77
N ALA A 56 -7.63 9.51 -5.07
CA ALA A 56 -8.42 9.98 -6.21
C ALA A 56 -8.69 11.50 -6.21
N TYR A 57 -8.50 12.16 -5.07
CA TYR A 57 -8.68 13.59 -4.87
C TYR A 57 -7.49 14.43 -5.40
N LEU A 58 -6.37 13.82 -5.76
CA LEU A 58 -5.24 14.53 -6.36
C LEU A 58 -5.58 14.92 -7.80
N ALA A 59 -5.02 16.04 -8.28
CA ALA A 59 -5.17 16.47 -9.67
C ALA A 59 -4.61 15.41 -10.66
N GLU A 60 -3.54 14.73 -10.25
CA GLU A 60 -2.96 13.59 -10.96
C GLU A 60 -2.86 12.41 -9.98
N PRO A 61 -3.89 11.55 -9.89
CA PRO A 61 -3.85 10.37 -9.04
C PRO A 61 -2.81 9.35 -9.53
N PRO A 62 -2.24 8.52 -8.62
CA PRO A 62 -1.33 7.45 -9.00
C PRO A 62 -2.00 6.44 -9.92
N MET A 63 -1.26 5.98 -10.94
CA MET A 63 -1.73 4.93 -11.85
C MET A 63 -1.87 3.55 -11.19
N ALA A 64 -1.11 3.30 -10.12
CA ALA A 64 -1.04 2.01 -9.46
C ALA A 64 -0.59 2.15 -8.01
N THR A 65 -0.97 1.17 -7.19
CA THR A 65 -0.48 0.97 -5.83
C THR A 65 0.19 -0.39 -5.74
N MET A 66 1.37 -0.47 -5.14
CA MET A 66 2.08 -1.73 -4.90
C MET A 66 2.10 -2.03 -3.39
N LEU A 67 1.66 -3.23 -3.02
CA LEU A 67 1.60 -3.70 -1.64
C LEU A 67 2.50 -4.93 -1.45
N ILE A 68 3.21 -4.97 -0.32
CA ILE A 68 3.96 -6.14 0.14
C ILE A 68 3.53 -6.48 1.57
N ALA A 69 3.02 -7.69 1.77
CA ALA A 69 2.64 -8.18 3.09
C ALA A 69 3.90 -8.49 3.92
N ARG A 70 4.05 -7.81 5.07
CA ARG A 70 5.12 -8.07 6.06
C ARG A 70 4.63 -8.89 7.25
N ALA A 71 3.40 -8.64 7.66
CA ALA A 71 2.68 -9.37 8.68
C ALA A 71 1.18 -9.29 8.35
N VAL A 72 0.44 -10.34 8.66
CA VAL A 72 -1.02 -10.43 8.52
C VAL A 72 -1.61 -11.06 9.78
N PRO A 73 -2.88 -10.79 10.13
CA PRO A 73 -3.50 -11.37 11.31
C PRO A 73 -3.55 -12.91 11.25
N PRO A 74 -3.08 -13.62 12.29
CA PRO A 74 -3.32 -15.06 12.40
C PRO A 74 -4.66 -15.36 13.08
N PRO A 75 -5.31 -16.51 12.79
CA PRO A 75 -5.03 -17.44 11.70
C PRO A 75 -5.71 -17.04 10.36
N PHE A 76 -6.58 -16.03 10.38
CA PHE A 76 -7.33 -15.52 9.23
C PHE A 76 -7.69 -14.04 9.41
N GLY A 77 -8.07 -13.40 8.30
CA GLY A 77 -8.51 -12.00 8.27
C GLY A 77 -7.46 -11.05 7.67
N GLY A 78 -7.88 -9.83 7.38
CA GLY A 78 -7.05 -8.82 6.69
C GLY A 78 -7.14 -8.89 5.15
N ASP A 79 -8.16 -9.56 4.62
CA ASP A 79 -8.38 -9.67 3.17
C ASP A 79 -8.57 -8.29 2.53
N THR A 80 -7.99 -8.11 1.35
CA THR A 80 -8.20 -6.94 0.51
C THR A 80 -9.03 -7.35 -0.71
N LEU A 81 -10.19 -6.75 -0.88
CA LEU A 81 -11.06 -7.00 -2.03
C LEU A 81 -10.83 -5.94 -3.11
N PHE A 82 -11.01 -6.35 -4.36
CA PHE A 82 -10.88 -5.48 -5.54
C PHE A 82 -12.14 -5.56 -6.39
N ALA A 83 -12.48 -4.44 -7.04
CA ALA A 83 -13.55 -4.36 -8.03
C ALA A 83 -13.01 -3.79 -9.34
N SER A 84 -13.54 -4.26 -10.47
CA SER A 84 -13.17 -3.75 -11.79
C SER A 84 -14.06 -2.57 -12.15
N GLY A 85 -13.47 -1.37 -12.31
CA GLY A 85 -14.19 -0.20 -12.83
C GLY A 85 -14.61 -0.33 -14.31
N TYR A 86 -14.04 -1.27 -15.06
CA TYR A 86 -14.41 -1.52 -16.46
C TYR A 86 -15.63 -2.43 -16.61
N ALA A 87 -15.85 -3.34 -15.65
CA ALA A 87 -16.93 -4.32 -15.69
C ALA A 87 -18.18 -3.88 -14.90
N ALA A 88 -18.15 -2.66 -14.33
CA ALA A 88 -19.20 -2.07 -13.51
C ALA A 88 -20.25 -1.34 -14.35
#